data_AF-A0A843J7I2-F1
#
_entry.id   AF-A0A843J7I2-F1
#
_cell.length_a   1.000
_cell.length_b   1.000
_cell.length_c   1.000
_cell.angle_alpha   90.00
_cell.angle_beta   90.00
_cell.angle_gamma   90.00
#
_symmetry.space_group_name_H-M   'P 1'
#
loop_
_entity.id
_entity.type
_entity.pdbx_description
1 polymer ?
#
loop_
_entity_poly.entity_id
_entity_poly.type
_entity_poly.pdbx_seq_one_letter_code
_entity_poly.pdbx_strand_id
1 'polypeptide(L)'
;MDISTEVLEAAFRKVGRGYGYESVSAEFSDFREFKVQWSRSYRYAHFRVSDYLSDAPQEVLEGLANTLFAKIAGKEEVPYSKTMREWVLSPAFSERKRPTYIKRSEGITGSPEGNERDLKDSVDRLAEMGLIDPEENFALSWNEDEKHKAASSSLLMRLIAVSSKLDDANLPDFVVDYAVYSQYLKIVKGARVFGFTTEVYTRDDERKFGKYKEAERLLDKLYLKL
;
A
#
# COMPACT_ATOMS: atom_id res chain seq x y z
N MET A 1 3.29 7.43 -21.60
CA MET A 1 4.32 8.44 -21.86
C MET A 1 4.97 8.69 -20.51
N ASP A 2 6.14 8.11 -20.27
CA ASP A 2 6.86 8.33 -19.01
C ASP A 2 7.18 9.81 -18.90
N ILE A 3 6.85 10.42 -17.77
CA ILE A 3 7.24 11.77 -17.47
C ILE A 3 8.75 11.74 -17.23
N SER A 4 9.48 12.59 -17.97
CA SER A 4 10.93 12.67 -17.81
C SER A 4 11.28 13.16 -16.40
N THR A 5 12.40 12.69 -15.86
CA THR A 5 13.03 13.20 -14.63
C THR A 5 13.10 14.72 -14.59
N GLU A 6 13.16 15.37 -15.75
CA GLU A 6 13.16 16.83 -15.90
C GLU A 6 11.88 17.49 -15.38
N VAL A 7 10.71 16.89 -15.57
CA VAL A 7 9.43 17.44 -15.09
C VAL A 7 9.34 17.33 -13.57
N LEU A 8 9.78 16.19 -13.01
CA LEU A 8 9.90 16.02 -11.56
C LEU A 8 10.83 17.09 -10.97
N GLU A 9 12.02 17.23 -11.54
CA GLU A 9 12.99 18.21 -11.08
C GLU A 9 12.48 19.64 -11.23
N ALA A 10 11.80 19.98 -12.33
CA ALA A 10 11.19 21.29 -12.53
C ALA A 10 10.13 21.60 -11.47
N ALA A 11 9.25 20.65 -11.14
CA ALA A 11 8.24 20.80 -10.09
C ALA A 11 8.89 21.03 -8.71
N PHE A 12 9.89 20.23 -8.35
CA PHE A 12 10.60 20.35 -7.07
C PHE A 12 11.40 21.66 -6.98
N ARG A 13 12.06 22.09 -8.06
CA ARG A 13 12.77 23.38 -8.12
C ARG A 13 11.81 24.56 -7.97
N LYS A 14 10.67 24.53 -8.67
CA LYS A 14 9.64 25.58 -8.58
C LYS A 14 9.18 25.77 -7.15
N VAL A 15 8.84 24.67 -6.47
CA VAL A 15 8.37 24.73 -5.08
C VAL A 15 9.50 25.09 -4.11
N GLY A 16 10.68 24.47 -4.25
CA GLY A 16 11.81 24.67 -3.34
C GLY A 16 12.30 26.12 -3.28
N ARG A 17 12.21 26.88 -4.40
CA ARG A 17 12.48 28.33 -4.42
C ARG A 17 11.59 29.10 -3.45
N GLY A 18 10.31 28.72 -3.34
CA GLY A 18 9.37 29.32 -2.38
C GLY A 18 9.75 29.06 -0.91
N TYR A 19 10.57 28.04 -0.66
CA TYR A 19 11.12 27.70 0.66
C TYR A 19 12.57 28.17 0.87
N GLY A 20 13.13 28.95 -0.08
CA GLY A 20 14.49 29.50 0.03
C GLY A 20 15.62 28.58 -0.42
N TYR A 21 15.33 27.47 -1.10
CA TYR A 21 16.36 26.61 -1.71
C TYR A 21 16.80 27.16 -3.07
N GLU A 22 18.11 27.22 -3.29
CA GLU A 22 18.71 27.69 -4.54
C GLU A 22 19.01 26.56 -5.51
N SER A 23 19.41 25.41 -4.97
CA SER A 23 19.75 24.23 -5.75
C SER A 23 18.90 23.04 -5.28
N VAL A 24 17.99 22.61 -6.14
CA VAL A 24 17.11 21.47 -5.90
C VAL A 24 17.27 20.49 -7.04
N SER A 25 17.54 19.24 -6.69
CA SER A 25 17.54 18.12 -7.63
C SER A 25 16.54 17.06 -7.17
N ALA A 26 15.88 16.40 -8.12
CA ALA A 26 14.95 15.33 -7.84
C ALA A 26 15.02 14.29 -8.95
N GLU A 27 15.01 13.02 -8.56
CA GLU A 27 15.04 11.89 -9.49
C GLU A 27 14.03 10.81 -9.09
N PHE A 28 13.57 10.07 -10.08
CA PHE A 28 12.83 8.84 -9.83
C PHE A 28 13.78 7.71 -9.42
N SER A 29 13.31 6.85 -8.52
CA SER A 29 14.03 5.68 -8.04
C SER A 29 13.10 4.49 -7.90
N ASP A 30 13.62 3.31 -8.18
CA ASP A 30 12.95 2.02 -8.29
C ASP A 30 12.59 1.39 -6.93
N PHE A 31 12.10 2.20 -5.99
CA PHE A 31 11.72 1.71 -4.68
C PHE A 31 10.60 0.66 -4.76
N ARG A 32 10.73 -0.39 -3.94
CA ARG A 32 9.63 -1.36 -3.72
C ARG A 32 8.39 -0.67 -3.17
N GLU A 33 8.56 0.09 -2.09
CA GLU A 33 7.48 0.84 -1.44
C GLU A 33 7.31 2.24 -2.04
N PHE A 34 6.09 2.76 -1.95
CA PHE A 34 5.82 4.16 -2.20
C PHE A 34 6.51 5.02 -1.12
N LYS A 35 7.68 5.57 -1.44
CA LYS A 35 8.45 6.39 -0.51
C LYS A 35 9.19 7.52 -1.23
N VAL A 36 9.59 8.49 -0.43
CA VAL A 36 10.52 9.54 -0.81
C VAL A 36 11.65 9.57 0.19
N GLN A 37 12.88 9.66 -0.30
CA GLN A 37 14.07 9.94 0.50
C GLN A 37 14.58 11.32 0.13
N TRP A 38 15.11 12.06 1.09
CA TRP A 38 15.73 13.34 0.82
C TRP A 38 16.98 13.55 1.65
N SER A 39 17.90 14.33 1.11
CA SER A 39 19.03 14.91 1.82
C SER A 39 19.02 16.42 1.61
N ARG A 40 19.46 17.17 2.62
CA ARG A 40 19.49 18.64 2.55
C ARG A 40 20.76 19.19 3.17
N SER A 41 21.21 20.31 2.64
CA SER A 41 22.12 21.23 3.32
C SER A 41 21.47 22.62 3.36
N TYR A 42 22.24 23.68 3.61
CA TYR A 42 21.70 25.04 3.80
C TYR A 42 20.75 25.49 2.67
N ARG A 43 21.24 25.61 1.43
CA ARG A 43 20.43 26.01 0.26
C ARG A 43 20.30 24.91 -0.80
N TYR A 44 20.67 23.68 -0.45
CA TYR A 44 20.61 22.52 -1.33
C TYR A 44 19.63 21.47 -0.80
N ALA A 45 18.82 20.90 -1.69
CA ALA A 45 18.02 19.71 -1.40
C ALA A 45 18.06 18.72 -2.56
N HIS A 46 18.20 17.44 -2.23
CA HIS A 46 18.14 16.35 -3.18
C HIS A 46 17.06 15.35 -2.77
N PHE A 47 16.25 14.92 -3.74
CA PHE A 47 15.14 14.01 -3.53
C PHE A 47 15.26 12.78 -4.43
N ARG A 48 15.04 11.60 -3.83
CA ARG A 48 14.76 10.36 -4.55
C ARG A 48 13.30 10.01 -4.33
N VAL A 49 12.52 10.05 -5.39
CA VAL A 49 11.07 9.85 -5.38
C VAL A 49 10.76 8.50 -6.00
N SER A 50 9.85 7.73 -5.41
CA SER A 50 9.41 6.48 -6.01
C SER A 50 8.88 6.71 -7.44
N ASP A 51 9.37 5.90 -8.38
CA ASP A 51 8.94 5.90 -9.78
C ASP A 51 7.48 5.48 -10.01
N TYR A 52 6.76 5.08 -8.96
CA TYR A 52 5.29 5.02 -9.03
C TYR A 52 4.67 6.36 -9.40
N LEU A 53 5.39 7.49 -9.26
CA LEU A 53 4.96 8.82 -9.68
C LEU A 53 5.46 9.22 -11.09
N SER A 54 6.10 8.32 -11.84
CA SER A 54 6.66 8.62 -13.17
C SER A 54 5.63 8.98 -14.23
N ASP A 55 4.34 8.80 -13.98
CA ASP A 55 3.23 9.17 -14.85
C ASP A 55 2.26 10.15 -14.16
N ALA A 56 2.67 10.73 -13.03
CA ALA A 56 1.85 11.62 -12.23
C ALA A 56 1.77 13.03 -12.84
N PRO A 57 0.56 13.63 -12.98
CA PRO A 57 0.42 15.01 -13.44
C PRO A 57 1.30 16.00 -12.68
N GLN A 58 1.73 17.07 -13.33
CA GLN A 58 2.61 18.07 -12.71
C GLN A 58 2.06 18.61 -11.38
N GLU A 59 0.75 18.83 -11.28
CA GLU A 59 0.10 19.28 -10.04
C GLU A 59 0.24 18.29 -8.88
N VAL A 60 0.29 16.98 -9.18
CA VAL A 60 0.54 15.93 -8.20
C VAL A 60 1.97 16.01 -7.68
N LEU A 61 2.94 16.20 -8.59
CA LEU A 61 4.37 16.35 -8.25
C LEU A 61 4.64 17.63 -7.46
N GLU A 62 4.02 18.76 -7.83
CA GLU A 62 4.11 20.02 -7.09
C GLU A 62 3.46 19.91 -5.71
N GLY A 63 2.31 19.22 -5.60
CA GLY A 63 1.65 18.93 -4.34
C GLY A 63 2.54 18.11 -3.39
N LEU A 64 3.18 17.06 -3.92
CA LEU A 64 4.17 16.27 -3.19
C LEU A 64 5.33 17.14 -2.70
N ALA A 65 5.96 17.90 -3.60
CA ALA A 65 7.09 18.76 -3.28
C ALA A 65 6.73 19.74 -2.17
N ASN A 66 5.56 20.37 -2.23
CA ASN A 66 5.12 21.34 -1.22
C ASN A 66 4.99 20.72 0.17
N THR A 67 4.38 19.53 0.27
CA THR A 67 4.30 18.81 1.55
C THR A 67 5.68 18.43 2.09
N LEU A 68 6.60 17.98 1.23
CA LEU A 68 7.96 17.60 1.65
C LEU A 68 8.75 18.81 2.14
N PHE A 69 8.76 19.91 1.40
CA PHE A 69 9.46 21.13 1.82
C PHE A 69 8.85 21.74 3.09
N ALA A 70 7.53 21.68 3.26
CA ALA A 70 6.89 22.11 4.49
C ALA A 70 7.34 21.28 5.70
N LYS A 71 7.42 19.96 5.55
CA LYS A 71 7.96 19.06 6.59
C LYS A 71 9.42 19.35 6.89
N ILE A 72 10.25 19.56 5.86
CA ILE A 72 11.65 19.96 6.01
C ILE A 72 11.78 21.28 6.79
N ALA A 73 10.83 22.22 6.59
CA ALA A 73 10.76 23.48 7.31
C ALA A 73 10.16 23.37 8.73
N GLY A 74 9.94 22.16 9.25
CA GLY A 74 9.45 21.92 10.61
C GLY A 74 7.93 21.96 10.76
N LYS A 75 7.17 21.97 9.66
CA LYS A 75 5.70 21.89 9.69
C LYS A 75 5.28 20.42 9.61
N GLU A 76 5.24 19.73 10.75
CA GLU A 76 5.02 18.27 10.81
C GLU A 76 3.60 17.86 10.37
N GLU A 77 2.60 18.70 10.58
CA GLU A 77 1.18 18.37 10.32
C GLU A 77 0.69 18.78 8.92
N VAL A 78 1.58 19.03 7.95
CA VAL A 78 1.13 19.42 6.61
C VAL A 78 0.59 18.20 5.86
N PRO A 79 -0.73 18.17 5.54
CA PRO A 79 -1.31 17.08 4.79
C PRO A 79 -0.82 17.13 3.34
N TYR A 80 -0.91 15.99 2.65
CA TYR A 80 -0.71 15.97 1.21
C TYR A 80 -1.88 16.66 0.49
N SER A 81 -1.61 17.25 -0.68
CA SER A 81 -2.63 17.95 -1.46
C SER A 81 -3.79 17.02 -1.82
N LYS A 82 -4.99 17.58 -2.04
CA LYS A 82 -6.17 16.80 -2.46
C LYS A 82 -5.90 16.06 -3.77
N THR A 83 -5.36 16.75 -4.78
CA THR A 83 -5.01 16.18 -6.09
C THR A 83 -4.05 15.00 -5.97
N MET A 84 -3.01 15.13 -5.14
CA MET A 84 -2.07 14.03 -4.89
C MET A 84 -2.77 12.81 -4.28
N ARG A 85 -3.60 13.05 -3.26
CA ARG A 85 -4.36 11.99 -2.57
C ARG A 85 -5.31 11.26 -3.52
N GLU A 86 -6.11 12.00 -4.27
CA GLU A 86 -7.06 11.42 -5.24
C GLU A 86 -6.33 10.62 -6.30
N TRP A 87 -5.16 11.08 -6.74
CA TRP A 87 -4.38 10.38 -7.75
C TRP A 87 -3.83 9.04 -7.23
N VAL A 88 -3.13 9.01 -6.09
CA VAL A 88 -2.54 7.78 -5.52
C VAL A 88 -3.55 6.79 -4.96
N LEU A 89 -4.75 7.26 -4.59
CA LEU A 89 -5.84 6.38 -4.11
C LEU A 89 -6.79 5.96 -5.22
N SER A 90 -6.58 6.44 -6.46
CA SER A 90 -7.45 6.06 -7.58
C SER A 90 -7.32 4.57 -7.92
N PRO A 91 -8.42 3.91 -8.33
CA PRO A 91 -8.37 2.53 -8.84
C PRO A 91 -7.31 2.37 -9.94
N ALA A 92 -7.29 3.32 -10.87
CA ALA A 92 -6.36 3.35 -12.00
C ALA A 92 -4.89 3.44 -11.57
N PHE A 93 -4.57 4.08 -10.44
CA PHE A 93 -3.20 4.06 -9.91
C PHE A 93 -2.81 2.64 -9.51
N SER A 94 -3.63 1.98 -8.69
CA SER A 94 -3.33 0.63 -8.20
C SER A 94 -3.21 -0.37 -9.36
N GLU A 95 -4.12 -0.34 -10.33
CA GLU A 95 -4.10 -1.23 -11.50
C GLU A 95 -2.82 -1.08 -12.32
N ARG A 96 -2.38 0.15 -12.58
CA ARG A 96 -1.16 0.40 -13.37
C ARG A 96 0.11 0.06 -12.61
N LYS A 97 0.16 0.31 -11.30
CA LYS A 97 1.40 0.22 -10.51
C LYS A 97 1.60 -1.14 -9.84
N ARG A 98 0.52 -1.90 -9.62
CA ARG A 98 0.54 -3.22 -8.97
C ARG A 98 1.44 -4.25 -9.67
N PRO A 99 1.49 -4.38 -11.02
CA PRO A 99 2.42 -5.33 -11.66
C PRO A 99 3.89 -5.03 -11.33
N THR A 100 4.28 -3.75 -11.33
CA THR A 100 5.64 -3.33 -10.95
C THR A 100 5.91 -3.61 -9.47
N TYR A 101 4.93 -3.38 -8.59
CA TYR A 101 5.04 -3.69 -7.17
C TYR A 101 5.25 -5.18 -6.91
N ILE A 102 4.47 -6.04 -7.57
CA ILE A 102 4.58 -7.51 -7.46
C ILE A 102 5.98 -7.94 -7.91
N LYS A 103 6.43 -7.47 -9.07
CA LYS A 103 7.78 -7.79 -9.59
C LYS A 103 8.92 -7.39 -8.65
N ARG A 104 8.74 -6.37 -7.82
CA ARG A 104 9.73 -5.88 -6.84
C ARG A 104 9.58 -6.51 -5.46
N SER A 105 8.53 -7.28 -5.22
CA SER A 105 8.23 -7.85 -3.92
C SER A 105 8.73 -9.28 -3.85
N GLU A 106 9.54 -9.56 -2.84
CA GLU A 106 10.02 -10.90 -2.54
C GLU A 106 8.85 -11.81 -2.16
N GLY A 107 8.87 -13.04 -2.68
CA GLY A 107 7.91 -14.11 -2.40
C GLY A 107 6.49 -13.92 -2.95
N ILE A 108 6.11 -12.72 -3.40
CA ILE A 108 4.76 -12.47 -3.94
C ILE A 108 4.62 -13.13 -5.32
N THR A 109 3.75 -14.12 -5.42
CA THR A 109 3.56 -14.91 -6.65
C THR A 109 2.83 -14.15 -7.76
N GLY A 110 2.03 -13.14 -7.40
CA GLY A 110 1.12 -12.45 -8.30
C GLY A 110 -0.11 -13.28 -8.70
N SER A 111 -0.36 -14.41 -8.03
CA SER A 111 -1.48 -15.31 -8.32
C SER A 111 -2.26 -15.66 -7.05
N PRO A 112 -3.61 -15.71 -7.12
CA PRO A 112 -4.44 -16.22 -6.04
C PRO A 112 -4.46 -17.76 -5.95
N GLU A 113 -4.01 -18.45 -6.99
CA GLU A 113 -3.96 -19.91 -7.06
C GLU A 113 -2.74 -20.42 -6.29
N GLY A 114 -3.00 -21.19 -5.23
CA GLY A 114 -2.01 -21.94 -4.46
C GLY A 114 -1.96 -23.40 -4.90
N ASN A 115 -1.23 -24.22 -4.15
CA ASN A 115 -1.16 -25.67 -4.38
C ASN A 115 -2.42 -26.38 -3.91
N GLU A 116 -2.99 -25.96 -2.77
CA GLU A 116 -4.16 -26.60 -2.16
C GLU A 116 -5.43 -25.73 -2.27
N ARG A 117 -5.28 -24.41 -2.49
CA ARG A 117 -6.37 -23.42 -2.36
C ARG A 117 -6.31 -22.30 -3.38
N ASP A 118 -7.48 -21.82 -3.84
CA ASP A 118 -7.61 -20.53 -4.50
C ASP A 118 -8.09 -19.48 -3.47
N LEU A 119 -7.36 -18.36 -3.36
CA LEU A 119 -7.76 -17.25 -2.50
C LEU A 119 -9.09 -16.60 -2.93
N LYS A 120 -9.53 -16.78 -4.18
CA LYS A 120 -10.85 -16.33 -4.64
C LYS A 120 -11.98 -17.06 -3.92
N ASP A 121 -11.82 -18.34 -3.59
CA ASP A 121 -12.82 -19.08 -2.83
C ASP A 121 -13.04 -18.44 -1.45
N SER A 122 -11.98 -17.84 -0.89
CA SER A 122 -12.04 -17.09 0.36
C SER A 122 -12.86 -15.81 0.23
N VAL A 123 -12.68 -15.08 -0.88
CA VAL A 123 -13.48 -13.89 -1.20
C VAL A 123 -14.94 -14.26 -1.36
N ASP A 124 -15.25 -15.34 -2.09
CA ASP A 124 -16.62 -15.80 -2.30
C ASP A 124 -17.32 -16.11 -0.97
N ARG A 125 -16.67 -16.90 -0.10
CA ARG A 125 -17.20 -17.20 1.25
C ARG A 125 -17.40 -15.94 2.09
N LEU A 126 -16.46 -15.00 2.05
CA LEU A 126 -16.56 -13.75 2.80
C LEU A 126 -17.69 -12.84 2.27
N ALA A 127 -17.91 -12.83 0.96
CA ALA A 127 -19.00 -12.10 0.32
C ALA A 127 -20.35 -12.72 0.66
N GLU A 128 -20.47 -14.05 0.65
CA GLU A 128 -21.66 -14.78 1.11
C GLU A 128 -22.01 -14.48 2.58
N MET A 129 -21.00 -14.26 3.43
CA MET A 129 -21.20 -13.83 4.82
C MET A 129 -21.59 -12.34 4.95
N GLY A 130 -21.59 -11.57 3.86
CA GLY A 130 -21.83 -10.13 3.87
C GLY A 130 -20.72 -9.32 4.55
N LEU A 131 -19.50 -9.87 4.63
CA LEU A 131 -18.36 -9.22 5.30
C LEU A 131 -17.54 -8.35 4.37
N ILE A 132 -17.54 -8.65 3.08
CA ILE A 132 -16.81 -7.90 2.06
C ILE A 132 -17.73 -7.56 0.89
N ASP A 133 -17.35 -6.52 0.14
CA ASP A 133 -17.95 -6.19 -1.15
C ASP A 133 -17.14 -6.89 -2.25
N PRO A 134 -17.74 -7.83 -3.01
CA PRO A 134 -17.04 -8.54 -4.08
C PRO A 134 -16.64 -7.63 -5.26
N GLU A 135 -17.25 -6.45 -5.39
CA GLU A 135 -16.93 -5.47 -6.44
C GLU A 135 -15.75 -4.55 -6.05
N GLU A 136 -15.24 -4.66 -4.81
CA GLU A 136 -14.13 -3.86 -4.35
C GLU A 136 -12.84 -4.23 -5.10
N ASN A 137 -12.19 -3.25 -5.73
CA ASN A 137 -11.01 -3.50 -6.56
C ASN A 137 -9.77 -3.84 -5.70
N PHE A 138 -9.50 -5.10 -5.43
CA PHE A 138 -8.23 -5.52 -4.85
C PHE A 138 -7.71 -6.80 -5.53
N ALA A 139 -6.41 -7.01 -5.44
CA ALA A 139 -5.76 -8.24 -5.90
C ALA A 139 -5.41 -9.13 -4.73
N LEU A 140 -5.30 -10.42 -5.02
CA LEU A 140 -4.89 -11.48 -4.12
C LEU A 140 -3.61 -12.10 -4.66
N SER A 141 -2.73 -12.47 -3.74
CA SER A 141 -1.53 -13.22 -4.07
C SER A 141 -1.12 -14.09 -2.89
N TRP A 142 -0.52 -15.24 -3.19
CA TRP A 142 0.30 -15.93 -2.21
C TRP A 142 1.65 -15.22 -2.02
N ASN A 143 2.26 -15.44 -0.86
CA ASN A 143 3.61 -15.04 -0.51
C ASN A 143 4.40 -16.23 0.04
N GLU A 144 5.39 -16.68 -0.73
CA GLU A 144 6.21 -17.85 -0.40
C GLU A 144 7.29 -17.57 0.64
N ASP A 145 7.72 -16.31 0.76
CA ASP A 145 8.83 -15.89 1.62
C ASP A 145 8.35 -15.38 2.99
N GLU A 146 7.04 -15.22 3.20
CA GLU A 146 6.49 -14.70 4.45
C GLU A 146 6.51 -15.75 5.57
N LYS A 147 7.32 -15.48 6.60
CA LYS A 147 7.61 -16.41 7.71
C LYS A 147 6.81 -16.13 8.97
N HIS A 148 6.36 -14.90 9.17
CA HIS A 148 5.87 -14.41 10.46
C HIS A 148 4.48 -13.82 10.40
N LYS A 149 3.98 -13.47 9.21
CA LYS A 149 2.64 -12.92 9.04
C LYS A 149 1.72 -13.90 8.33
N ALA A 150 0.49 -13.99 8.78
CA ALA A 150 -0.56 -14.76 8.13
C ALA A 150 -0.92 -14.14 6.77
N ALA A 151 -1.01 -12.82 6.74
CA ALA A 151 -1.21 -12.04 5.53
C ALA A 151 -0.72 -10.61 5.72
N SER A 152 -0.52 -9.90 4.62
CA SER A 152 -0.18 -8.49 4.58
C SER A 152 -0.98 -7.79 3.49
N SER A 153 -1.09 -6.47 3.58
CA SER A 153 -1.75 -5.64 2.56
C SER A 153 -0.85 -4.49 2.14
N SER A 154 -0.91 -4.17 0.85
CA SER A 154 -0.45 -2.89 0.31
C SER A 154 -1.67 -2.04 0.00
N LEU A 155 -1.88 -0.98 0.77
CA LEU A 155 -3.06 -0.11 0.64
C LEU A 155 -3.06 0.65 -0.69
N LEU A 156 -1.90 1.15 -1.13
CA LEU A 156 -1.80 1.88 -2.41
C LEU A 156 -1.90 0.96 -3.62
N MET A 157 -1.37 -0.26 -3.52
CA MET A 157 -1.43 -1.24 -4.61
C MET A 157 -2.71 -2.08 -4.58
N ARG A 158 -3.49 -1.94 -3.50
CA ARG A 158 -4.72 -2.67 -3.22
C ARG A 158 -4.50 -4.18 -3.43
N LEU A 159 -3.46 -4.69 -2.78
CA LEU A 159 -3.02 -6.09 -2.88
C LEU A 159 -3.02 -6.71 -1.48
N ILE A 160 -3.64 -7.88 -1.35
CA ILE A 160 -3.53 -8.75 -0.18
C ILE A 160 -2.59 -9.90 -0.53
N ALA A 161 -1.52 -10.04 0.25
CA ALA A 161 -0.55 -11.11 0.10
C ALA A 161 -0.63 -12.06 1.30
N VAL A 162 -1.04 -13.31 1.08
CA VAL A 162 -1.28 -14.34 2.11
C VAL A 162 -0.08 -15.27 2.18
N SER A 163 0.40 -15.61 3.38
CA SER A 163 1.53 -16.53 3.53
C SER A 163 1.17 -17.92 3.02
N SER A 164 2.07 -18.52 2.23
CA SER A 164 1.95 -19.91 1.74
C SER A 164 1.84 -20.94 2.87
N LYS A 165 2.19 -20.59 4.11
CA LYS A 165 1.96 -21.45 5.28
C LYS A 165 0.47 -21.73 5.56
N LEU A 166 -0.42 -20.92 5.00
CA LEU A 166 -1.87 -21.14 5.09
C LEU A 166 -2.41 -22.00 3.93
N ASP A 167 -1.58 -22.29 2.93
CA ASP A 167 -1.88 -23.19 1.81
C ASP A 167 -1.65 -24.66 2.22
N ASP A 168 -2.40 -25.10 3.22
CA ASP A 168 -2.36 -26.47 3.76
C ASP A 168 -3.79 -27.03 3.78
N ALA A 169 -3.98 -28.20 3.16
CA ALA A 169 -5.26 -28.91 3.10
C ALA A 169 -5.81 -29.30 4.49
N ASN A 170 -4.95 -29.41 5.50
CA ASN A 170 -5.35 -29.75 6.87
C ASN A 170 -5.84 -28.54 7.68
N LEU A 171 -5.58 -27.32 7.20
CA LEU A 171 -6.09 -26.12 7.85
C LEU A 171 -7.57 -25.90 7.51
N PRO A 172 -8.40 -25.46 8.45
CA PRO A 172 -9.76 -25.05 8.10
C PRO A 172 -9.77 -23.78 7.24
N ASP A 173 -10.65 -23.72 6.23
CA ASP A 173 -10.80 -22.57 5.32
C ASP A 173 -10.96 -21.23 6.04
N PHE A 174 -11.68 -21.24 7.17
CA PHE A 174 -11.96 -20.03 7.94
C PHE A 174 -10.69 -19.34 8.48
N VAL A 175 -9.55 -20.04 8.57
CA VAL A 175 -8.27 -19.45 8.96
C VAL A 175 -7.73 -18.56 7.85
N VAL A 176 -7.83 -19.01 6.59
CA VAL A 176 -7.48 -18.23 5.39
C VAL A 176 -8.46 -17.07 5.24
N ASP A 177 -9.76 -17.34 5.40
CA ASP A 177 -10.82 -16.32 5.31
C ASP A 177 -10.62 -15.20 6.32
N TYR A 178 -10.25 -15.54 7.55
CA TYR A 178 -9.95 -14.54 8.55
C TYR A 178 -8.72 -13.70 8.18
N ALA A 179 -7.66 -14.34 7.67
CA ALA A 179 -6.46 -13.63 7.25
C ALA A 179 -6.73 -12.66 6.09
N VAL A 180 -7.50 -13.09 5.08
CA VAL A 180 -7.93 -12.25 3.96
C VAL A 180 -8.82 -11.11 4.46
N TYR A 181 -9.83 -11.40 5.27
CA TYR A 181 -10.77 -10.41 5.81
C TYR A 181 -10.07 -9.31 6.61
N SER A 182 -9.14 -9.67 7.51
CA SER A 182 -8.38 -8.70 8.29
C SER A 182 -7.55 -7.76 7.40
N GLN A 183 -6.99 -8.24 6.28
CA GLN A 183 -6.27 -7.38 5.35
C GLN A 183 -7.21 -6.57 4.44
N TYR A 184 -8.34 -7.15 4.04
CA TYR A 184 -9.39 -6.44 3.30
C TYR A 184 -9.87 -5.22 4.09
N LEU A 185 -10.16 -5.39 5.39
CA LEU A 185 -10.56 -4.28 6.26
C LEU A 185 -9.51 -3.15 6.27
N LYS A 186 -8.22 -3.47 6.28
CA LYS A 186 -7.15 -2.46 6.20
C LYS A 186 -7.12 -1.75 4.85
N ILE A 187 -7.54 -2.40 3.76
CA ILE A 187 -7.68 -1.78 2.44
C ILE A 187 -8.88 -0.85 2.40
N VAL A 188 -10.08 -1.32 2.78
CA VAL A 188 -11.32 -0.55 2.63
C VAL A 188 -11.50 0.53 3.68
N LYS A 189 -11.15 0.22 4.94
CA LYS A 189 -11.24 1.18 6.04
C LYS A 189 -9.98 2.00 6.16
N GLY A 190 -8.84 1.55 5.63
CA GLY A 190 -7.61 2.32 5.61
C GLY A 190 -6.96 2.47 7.00
N ALA A 191 -5.64 2.30 7.03
CA ALA A 191 -4.79 2.92 8.04
C ALA A 191 -4.43 4.34 7.58
N ARG A 192 -3.95 5.21 8.48
CA ARG A 192 -3.56 6.59 8.14
C ARG A 192 -2.68 6.67 6.89
N VAL A 193 -3.21 7.19 5.79
CA VAL A 193 -2.46 7.43 4.54
C VAL A 193 -2.28 8.91 4.34
N PHE A 194 -1.04 9.34 4.10
CA PHE A 194 -0.72 10.71 3.73
C PHE A 194 -1.30 11.78 4.69
N GLY A 195 -1.30 11.50 5.99
CA GLY A 195 -1.77 12.42 7.03
C GLY A 195 -3.30 12.51 7.16
N PHE A 196 -4.04 11.61 6.52
CA PHE A 196 -5.49 11.51 6.61
C PHE A 196 -5.90 10.22 7.33
N THR A 197 -7.04 10.30 7.99
CA THR A 197 -7.73 9.17 8.62
C THR A 197 -9.01 8.91 7.82
N THR A 198 -9.07 7.80 7.10
CA THR A 198 -10.33 7.13 6.70
C THR A 198 -11.10 6.69 7.95
N GLU A 199 -12.27 6.02 7.82
CA GLU A 199 -12.83 5.25 8.94
C GLU A 199 -11.75 4.38 9.58
N VAL A 200 -11.34 4.63 10.82
CA VAL A 200 -10.23 3.86 11.41
C VAL A 200 -10.65 2.40 11.52
N TYR A 201 -9.94 1.50 10.84
CA TYR A 201 -10.06 0.07 11.09
C TYR A 201 -9.88 -0.20 12.59
N THR A 202 -10.84 -0.92 13.19
CA THR A 202 -10.79 -1.31 14.59
C THR A 202 -10.82 -2.82 14.74
N ARG A 203 -10.32 -3.31 15.89
CA ARG A 203 -10.48 -4.72 16.28
C ARG A 203 -11.95 -5.16 16.34
N ASP A 204 -12.89 -4.25 16.52
CA ASP A 204 -14.33 -4.58 16.53
C ASP A 204 -14.85 -4.94 15.14
N ASP A 205 -14.23 -4.47 14.06
CA ASP A 205 -14.57 -4.89 12.71
C ASP A 205 -14.20 -6.36 12.44
N GLU A 206 -13.08 -6.83 12.99
CA GLU A 206 -12.67 -8.23 12.90
C GLU A 206 -13.65 -9.16 13.60
N ARG A 207 -14.29 -8.70 14.69
CA ARG A 207 -15.25 -9.49 15.48
C ARG A 207 -16.53 -9.86 14.72
N LYS A 208 -16.80 -9.19 13.59
CA LYS A 208 -17.89 -9.56 12.68
C LYS A 208 -17.63 -10.92 12.02
N PHE A 209 -16.38 -11.34 11.91
CA PHE A 209 -16.04 -12.69 11.48
C PHE A 209 -16.29 -13.68 12.61
N GLY A 210 -17.35 -14.49 12.49
CA GLY A 210 -17.86 -15.31 13.60
C GLY A 210 -16.85 -16.27 14.23
N LYS A 211 -15.82 -16.68 13.48
CA LYS A 211 -14.75 -17.60 13.93
C LYS A 211 -13.44 -16.90 14.29
N TYR A 212 -13.42 -15.59 14.49
CA TYR A 212 -12.16 -14.83 14.63
C TYR A 212 -11.25 -15.37 15.75
N LYS A 213 -11.82 -15.71 16.92
CA LYS A 213 -11.04 -16.27 18.05
C LYS A 213 -10.41 -17.62 17.74
N GLU A 214 -11.12 -18.47 16.99
CA GLU A 214 -10.60 -19.78 16.60
C GLU A 214 -9.50 -19.63 15.56
N ALA A 215 -9.69 -18.71 14.61
CA ALA A 215 -8.67 -18.38 13.61
C ALA A 215 -7.40 -17.84 14.26
N GLU A 216 -7.50 -16.86 15.16
CA GLU A 216 -6.36 -16.31 15.90
C GLU A 216 -5.59 -17.40 16.67
N ARG A 217 -6.30 -18.30 17.36
CA ARG A 217 -5.66 -19.42 18.06
C ARG A 217 -4.90 -20.36 17.13
N LEU A 218 -5.41 -20.60 15.92
CA LEU A 218 -4.73 -21.45 14.94
C LEU A 218 -3.53 -20.73 14.32
N LEU A 219 -3.65 -19.44 14.01
CA LEU A 219 -2.53 -18.60 13.54
C LEU A 219 -1.41 -18.53 14.58
N ASP A 220 -1.75 -18.37 15.85
CA ASP A 220 -0.78 -18.37 16.96
C ASP A 220 -0.02 -19.70 17.05
N LYS A 221 -0.70 -20.84 16.85
CA LYS A 221 -0.05 -22.17 16.80
C LYS A 221 0.90 -22.33 15.61
N LEU A 222 0.64 -21.62 14.52
CA LEU A 222 1.51 -21.55 13.34
C LEU A 222 2.62 -20.48 13.49
N TYR A 223 2.66 -19.77 14.62
CA TYR A 223 3.55 -18.64 14.88
C TYR A 223 3.38 -17.50 13.87
N LEU A 224 2.14 -17.27 13.42
CA LEU A 224 1.77 -16.24 12.45
C LEU A 224 0.98 -15.10 13.10
N LYS A 225 1.24 -13.87 12.66
CA LYS A 225 0.55 -12.65 13.12
C LYS A 225 -0.21 -11.95 11.98
N LEU A 226 -1.23 -11.16 12.31
CA LEU A 226 -1.99 -10.35 11.35
C LEU A 226 -1.55 -8.88 11.27
#